data_AF-A0A6A5A818-F1
#
_entry.id   AF-A0A6A5A818-F1
#
_cell.length_a   1.000
_cell.length_b   1.000
_cell.length_c   1.000
_cell.angle_alpha   90.00
_cell.angle_beta   90.00
_cell.angle_gamma   90.00
#
_symmetry.space_group_name_H-M   'P 1'
#
loop_
_entity.id
_entity.type
_entity.pdbx_description
1 polymer ?
#
loop_
_entity_poly.entity_id
_entity_poly.type
_entity_poly.pdbx_seq_one_letter_code
_entity_poly.pdbx_strand_id
1 'polypeptide(L)'
;MSAPMLELIRTVLSFYCATRQPLLFPQECFESQVIAEVEMKVLKRKLMGHCKSGQRLHDVVEFGVGECLEHRCLQQYVHVVQDAATHTVLEMLSIDVIEKGGVVVSATDSHENVLAFFRTMELIMETVGA
;
A
#
# COMPACT_ATOMS: atom_id res chain seq x y z
N MET A 1 10.97 -0.33 14.79
CA MET A 1 10.45 0.65 13.81
C MET A 1 9.62 0.01 12.69
N SER A 2 9.48 -1.32 12.62
CA SER A 2 8.83 -2.03 11.50
C SER A 2 7.30 -1.92 11.45
N ALA A 3 6.61 -1.96 12.60
CA ALA A 3 5.14 -2.08 12.62
C ALA A 3 4.38 -0.89 11.99
N PRO A 4 4.70 0.39 12.28
CA PRO A 4 3.99 1.52 11.67
C PRO A 4 4.26 1.68 10.17
N MET A 5 5.49 1.40 9.73
CA MET A 5 5.85 1.47 8.31
C MET A 5 5.17 0.36 7.51
N LEU A 6 5.13 -0.86 8.05
CA LEU A 6 4.42 -1.97 7.42
C LEU A 6 2.93 -1.67 7.30
N GLU A 7 2.32 -1.03 8.30
CA GLU A 7 0.94 -0.60 8.23
C GLU A 7 0.68 0.46 7.16
N LEU A 8 1.57 1.45 7.04
CA LEU A 8 1.51 2.43 5.96
C LEU A 8 1.57 1.76 4.58
N ILE A 9 2.57 0.90 4.35
CA ILE A 9 2.73 0.20 3.07
C ILE A 9 1.53 -0.70 2.79
N ARG A 10 1.03 -1.43 3.79
CA ARG A 10 -0.17 -2.27 3.66
C ARG A 10 -1.37 -1.46 3.19
N THR A 11 -1.61 -0.30 3.81
CA THR A 11 -2.73 0.59 3.48
C THR A 11 -2.58 1.15 2.07
N VAL A 12 -1.38 1.62 1.70
CA VAL A 12 -1.06 2.13 0.36
C VAL A 12 -1.32 1.09 -0.72
N LEU A 13 -0.77 -0.10 -0.55
CA LEU A 13 -0.90 -1.16 -1.54
C LEU A 13 -2.33 -1.68 -1.63
N SER A 14 -3.04 -1.77 -0.50
CA SER A 14 -4.46 -2.13 -0.50
C SER A 14 -5.27 -1.11 -1.28
N PHE A 15 -5.07 0.18 -1.01
CA PHE A 15 -5.82 1.25 -1.65
C PHE A 15 -5.52 1.33 -3.15
N TYR A 16 -4.24 1.29 -3.52
CA TYR A 16 -3.82 1.28 -4.92
C TYR A 16 -4.44 0.09 -5.68
N CYS A 17 -4.31 -1.13 -5.17
CA CYS A 17 -4.84 -2.33 -5.82
C CYS A 17 -6.37 -2.29 -5.94
N ALA A 18 -7.08 -1.88 -4.88
CA ALA A 18 -8.53 -1.79 -4.88
C ALA A 18 -9.06 -0.77 -5.89
N THR A 19 -8.36 0.36 -6.05
CA THR A 19 -8.80 1.47 -6.91
C THR A 19 -8.39 1.27 -8.37
N ARG A 20 -7.15 0.84 -8.61
CA ARG A 20 -6.57 0.78 -9.97
C ARG A 20 -6.74 -0.56 -10.65
N GLN A 21 -6.86 -1.64 -9.88
CA GLN A 21 -6.82 -3.00 -10.39
C GLN A 21 -8.06 -3.83 -9.99
N PRO A 22 -9.31 -3.33 -10.18
CA PRO A 22 -10.51 -4.00 -9.68
C PRO A 22 -10.78 -5.36 -10.34
N LEU A 23 -10.24 -5.61 -11.54
CA LEU A 23 -10.33 -6.90 -12.21
C LEU A 23 -9.41 -7.97 -11.59
N LEU A 24 -8.25 -7.56 -11.07
CA LEU A 24 -7.29 -8.45 -10.40
C LEU A 24 -7.59 -8.60 -8.91
N PHE A 25 -8.09 -7.54 -8.30
CA PHE A 25 -8.44 -7.46 -6.88
C PHE A 25 -9.91 -7.07 -6.71
N PRO A 26 -10.80 -8.07 -6.59
CA PRO A 26 -12.22 -7.83 -6.37
C PRO A 26 -12.50 -6.96 -5.14
N GLN A 27 -13.52 -6.10 -5.23
CA GLN A 27 -13.89 -5.18 -4.14
C GLN A 27 -14.23 -5.89 -2.82
N GLU A 28 -14.72 -7.13 -2.90
CA GLU A 28 -15.01 -7.97 -1.73
C GLU A 28 -13.79 -8.24 -0.85
N CYS A 29 -12.57 -8.16 -1.40
CA CYS A 29 -11.31 -8.37 -0.67
C CYS A 29 -10.95 -7.18 0.23
N PHE A 30 -11.63 -6.03 0.07
CA PHE A 30 -11.35 -4.79 0.77
C PHE A 30 -12.56 -4.27 1.55
N GLU A 31 -12.29 -3.46 2.57
CA GLU A 31 -13.26 -2.65 3.31
C GLU A 31 -12.83 -1.18 3.32
N SER A 32 -13.80 -0.28 3.42
CA SER A 32 -13.52 1.13 3.67
C SER A 32 -13.18 1.33 5.15
N GLN A 33 -12.10 2.04 5.42
CA GLN A 33 -11.75 2.53 6.75
C GLN A 33 -11.31 3.99 6.64
N VAL A 34 -11.69 4.81 7.62
CA VAL A 34 -11.21 6.20 7.70
C VAL A 34 -9.87 6.18 8.44
N ILE A 35 -8.79 6.53 7.75
CA ILE A 35 -7.44 6.60 8.30
C ILE A 35 -6.92 8.01 8.09
N ALA A 36 -6.57 8.68 9.19
CA ALA A 36 -6.15 10.09 9.16
C ALA A 36 -7.12 10.95 8.33
N GLU A 37 -8.44 10.84 8.60
CA GLU A 37 -9.49 11.62 7.93
C GLU A 37 -9.68 11.37 6.42
N VAL A 38 -9.02 10.35 5.86
CA VAL A 38 -9.19 9.92 4.46
C VAL A 38 -9.88 8.55 4.41
N GLU A 39 -10.85 8.38 3.52
CA GLU A 39 -11.46 7.07 3.29
C GLU A 39 -10.53 6.19 2.46
N MET A 40 -9.93 5.19 3.10
CA MET A 40 -9.01 4.26 2.48
C MET A 40 -9.67 2.90 2.29
N LYS A 41 -9.36 2.23 1.17
CA LYS A 41 -9.66 0.81 0.98
C LYS A 41 -8.54 -0.03 1.55
N VAL A 42 -8.85 -0.85 2.54
CA VAL A 42 -7.89 -1.72 3.21
C VAL A 42 -8.29 -3.18 3.09
N LEU A 43 -7.30 -4.07 3.09
CA LEU A 43 -7.51 -5.50 2.94
C LEU A 43 -8.32 -6.07 4.13
N LYS A 44 -9.41 -6.78 3.85
CA LYS A 44 -10.21 -7.48 4.86
C LYS A 44 -9.48 -8.70 5.38
N ARG A 45 -8.77 -8.56 6.50
CA ARG A 45 -8.06 -9.69 7.15
C ARG A 45 -8.98 -10.86 7.51
N LYS A 46 -10.26 -10.60 7.80
CA LYS A 46 -11.25 -11.63 8.13
C LYS A 46 -11.62 -12.53 6.94
N LEU A 47 -11.30 -12.11 5.71
CA LEU A 47 -11.58 -12.87 4.48
C LEU A 47 -10.30 -13.48 3.87
N MET A 48 -9.20 -13.53 4.63
CA MET A 48 -7.99 -14.24 4.21
C MET A 48 -8.31 -15.70 3.93
N GLY A 49 -7.81 -16.23 2.81
CA GLY A 49 -8.15 -17.54 2.28
C GLY A 49 -9.40 -17.61 1.40
N HIS A 50 -10.30 -16.62 1.44
CA HIS A 50 -11.50 -16.59 0.58
C HIS A 50 -11.25 -15.88 -0.76
N CYS A 51 -10.49 -14.80 -0.75
CA CYS A 51 -10.06 -14.08 -1.95
C CYS A 51 -8.59 -14.39 -2.26
N LYS A 52 -8.32 -15.14 -3.34
CA LYS A 52 -6.95 -15.57 -3.68
C LYS A 52 -6.00 -14.40 -3.96
N SER A 53 -6.46 -13.37 -4.67
CA SER A 53 -5.64 -12.19 -4.95
C SER A 53 -5.38 -11.36 -3.69
N GLY A 54 -6.40 -11.20 -2.84
CA GLY A 54 -6.27 -10.58 -1.52
C GLY A 54 -5.29 -11.32 -0.61
N GLN A 55 -5.36 -12.65 -0.56
CA GLN A 55 -4.39 -13.47 0.16
C GLN A 55 -2.97 -13.27 -0.39
N ARG A 56 -2.80 -13.26 -1.71
CA ARG A 56 -1.47 -13.05 -2.30
C ARG A 56 -0.90 -11.68 -1.96
N LEU A 57 -1.73 -10.63 -1.97
CA LEU A 57 -1.31 -9.30 -1.54
C LEU A 57 -0.92 -9.29 -0.06
N HIS A 58 -1.69 -9.95 0.80
CA HIS A 58 -1.35 -10.13 2.21
C HIS A 58 0.01 -10.79 2.37
N ASP A 59 0.24 -11.91 1.69
CA ASP A 59 1.48 -12.67 1.83
C ASP A 59 2.70 -11.86 1.39
N VAL A 60 2.60 -11.13 0.28
CA VAL A 60 3.65 -10.21 -0.20
C VAL A 60 3.94 -9.13 0.84
N VAL A 61 2.90 -8.57 1.46
CA VAL A 61 3.07 -7.50 2.45
C VAL A 61 3.64 -8.02 3.76
N GLU A 62 3.07 -9.07 4.35
CA GLU A 62 3.50 -9.54 5.67
C GLU A 62 4.85 -10.26 5.60
N PHE A 63 5.02 -11.18 4.65
CA PHE A 63 6.20 -12.05 4.61
C PHE A 63 7.28 -11.53 3.65
N GLY A 64 6.91 -10.79 2.62
CA GLY A 64 7.91 -10.14 1.75
C GLY A 64 8.40 -8.83 2.37
N VAL A 65 7.52 -7.82 2.37
CA VAL A 65 7.85 -6.46 2.82
C VAL A 65 8.10 -6.42 4.33
N GLY A 66 7.26 -7.09 5.13
CA GLY A 66 7.34 -7.09 6.58
C GLY A 66 8.66 -7.65 7.11
N GLU A 67 9.08 -8.82 6.62
CA GLU A 67 10.37 -9.42 6.99
C GLU A 67 11.55 -8.52 6.57
N CYS A 68 11.50 -7.93 5.37
CA CYS A 68 12.56 -7.02 4.92
C CYS A 68 12.64 -5.74 5.78
N LEU A 69 11.50 -5.22 6.25
CA LEU A 69 11.46 -4.10 7.19
C LEU A 69 11.99 -4.49 8.58
N GLU A 70 11.68 -5.69 9.06
CA GLU A 70 12.18 -6.20 10.34
C GLU A 70 13.71 -6.32 10.33
N HIS A 71 14.26 -6.84 9.24
CA HIS A 71 15.70 -6.96 9.05
C HIS A 71 16.39 -5.68 8.54
N ARG A 72 15.64 -4.57 8.37
CA ARG A 72 16.14 -3.27 7.90
C ARG A 72 16.90 -3.35 6.57
N CYS A 73 16.44 -4.23 5.68
CA CYS A 73 17.04 -4.44 4.36
C CYS A 73 16.14 -3.99 3.20
N LEU A 74 14.91 -3.56 3.48
CA LEU A 74 14.03 -3.00 2.45
C LEU A 74 14.48 -1.58 2.07
N GLN A 75 14.93 -1.41 0.83
CA GLN A 75 15.27 -0.09 0.24
C GLN A 75 14.15 0.44 -0.65
N GLN A 76 13.53 -0.43 -1.44
CA GLN A 76 12.49 -0.06 -2.39
C GLN A 76 11.54 -1.24 -2.59
N TYR A 77 10.26 -0.93 -2.73
CA TYR A 77 9.24 -1.84 -3.23
C TYR A 77 8.63 -1.28 -4.52
N VAL A 78 8.60 -2.08 -5.57
CA VAL A 78 8.02 -1.70 -6.87
C VAL A 78 6.89 -2.66 -7.21
N HIS A 79 5.69 -2.11 -7.42
CA HIS A 79 4.55 -2.83 -7.96
C HIS A 79 4.32 -2.43 -9.41
N VAL A 80 4.39 -3.40 -10.31
CA VAL A 80 4.28 -3.18 -11.75
C VAL A 80 3.03 -3.86 -12.27
N VAL A 81 2.22 -3.10 -12.99
CA VAL A 81 1.10 -3.61 -13.78
C VAL A 81 1.56 -3.66 -15.23
N GLN A 82 1.48 -4.84 -15.82
CA GLN A 82 1.95 -5.10 -17.18
C GLN A 82 0.85 -5.77 -18.00
N ASP A 83 0.82 -5.44 -19.29
CA ASP A 83 0.02 -6.18 -20.25
C ASP A 83 0.58 -7.60 -20.41
N ALA A 84 -0.28 -8.62 -20.25
CA ALA A 84 0.16 -10.01 -20.21
C ALA A 84 0.61 -10.55 -21.58
N ALA A 85 0.15 -9.96 -22.69
CA ALA A 85 0.46 -10.42 -24.03
C ALA A 85 1.73 -9.78 -24.61
N THR A 86 1.92 -8.48 -24.34
CA THR A 86 3.00 -7.66 -24.90
C THR A 86 4.14 -7.42 -23.91
N HIS A 87 3.93 -7.71 -22.63
CA HIS A 87 4.85 -7.38 -21.54
C HIS A 87 5.14 -5.88 -21.38
N THR A 88 4.27 -5.02 -21.94
CA THR A 88 4.39 -3.57 -21.79
C THR A 88 3.99 -3.15 -20.39
N VAL A 89 4.79 -2.30 -19.74
CA VAL A 89 4.43 -1.70 -18.44
C VAL A 89 3.31 -0.69 -18.66
N LEU A 90 2.18 -0.91 -17.99
CA LEU A 90 1.01 -0.04 -18.03
C LEU A 90 1.02 0.97 -16.89
N GLU A 91 1.43 0.53 -15.70
CA GLU A 91 1.48 1.36 -14.50
C GLU A 91 2.55 0.84 -13.55
N MET A 92 3.15 1.75 -12.78
CA MET A 92 4.16 1.42 -11.77
C MET A 92 3.94 2.28 -10.52
N LEU A 93 3.85 1.61 -9.37
CA LEU A 93 3.93 2.24 -8.06
C LEU A 93 5.27 1.87 -7.45
N SER A 94 6.10 2.87 -7.14
CA SER A 94 7.35 2.69 -6.40
C SER A 94 7.25 3.31 -5.02
N ILE A 95 7.69 2.59 -3.99
CA ILE A 95 7.78 3.04 -2.62
C ILE A 95 9.25 2.91 -2.18
N ASP A 96 9.90 4.06 -2.01
CA ASP A 96 11.26 4.12 -1.50
C ASP A 96 11.25 4.20 0.03
N VAL A 97 11.98 3.31 0.69
CA VAL A 97 12.11 3.27 2.14
C VAL A 97 13.44 3.88 2.53
N ILE A 98 13.38 5.07 3.13
CA ILE A 98 14.56 5.83 3.52
C ILE A 98 14.65 5.86 5.04
N GLU A 99 15.63 5.17 5.61
CA GLU A 99 15.91 5.25 7.04
C GLU A 99 16.65 6.57 7.35
N LYS A 100 15.93 7.57 7.87
CA LYS A 100 16.56 8.76 8.44
C LYS A 100 17.09 8.44 9.84
N GLY A 101 18.41 8.40 9.98
CA GLY A 101 19.06 8.19 11.28
C GLY A 101 18.66 9.26 12.31
N GLY A 102 17.96 8.83 13.38
CA GLY A 102 17.94 9.52 14.67
C GLY A 102 17.14 10.82 14.81
N VAL A 103 16.25 11.18 13.87
CA VAL A 103 15.38 12.35 14.05
C VAL A 103 14.19 11.97 14.93
N VAL A 104 14.05 12.61 16.09
CA VAL A 104 12.85 12.51 16.93
C VAL A 104 11.73 13.28 16.23
N VAL A 105 10.79 12.56 15.61
CA VAL A 105 9.59 13.13 14.98
C VAL A 105 8.47 13.13 16.02
N SER A 106 7.74 14.24 16.20
CA SER A 106 6.61 14.27 17.13
C SER A 106 5.42 13.46 16.59
N ALA A 107 4.55 13.00 17.48
CA ALA A 107 3.37 12.21 17.08
C ALA A 107 2.40 13.02 16.18
N THR A 108 2.30 14.32 16.41
CA THR A 108 1.48 15.23 15.60
C THR A 108 2.07 15.39 14.19
N ASP A 109 3.38 15.58 14.08
CA ASP A 109 4.06 15.64 12.78
C ASP A 109 3.90 14.32 12.01
N SER A 110 3.94 13.18 12.71
CA SER A 110 3.69 11.87 12.09
C SER A 110 2.28 11.73 11.55
N HIS A 111 1.27 12.26 12.24
CA HIS A 111 -0.13 12.19 11.81
C HIS A 111 -0.39 13.08 10.59
N GLU A 112 0.08 14.34 10.63
CA GLU A 112 -0.06 15.28 9.52
C GLU A 112 0.65 14.79 8.25
N ASN A 113 1.83 14.18 8.39
CA ASN A 113 2.54 13.59 7.26
C ASN A 113 1.76 12.41 6.65
N VAL A 114 1.15 11.55 7.47
CA VAL A 114 0.33 10.42 6.99
C VAL A 114 -0.95 10.92 6.31
N LEU A 115 -1.63 11.92 6.89
CA LEU A 115 -2.79 12.58 6.27
C LEU A 115 -2.41 13.18 4.91
N ALA A 116 -1.37 14.01 4.85
CA ALA A 116 -0.93 14.66 3.62
C ALA A 116 -0.57 13.63 2.54
N PHE A 117 0.09 12.55 2.94
CA PHE A 117 0.42 11.45 2.06
C PHE A 117 -0.82 10.72 1.53
N PHE A 118 -1.81 10.37 2.36
CA PHE A 118 -3.03 9.73 1.89
C PHE A 118 -3.91 10.63 1.02
N ARG A 119 -3.99 11.93 1.34
CA ARG A 119 -4.67 12.92 0.47
C ARG A 119 -3.99 13.04 -0.89
N THR A 120 -2.66 13.03 -0.91
CA THR A 120 -1.90 13.07 -2.17
C THR A 120 -2.16 11.81 -2.98
N MET A 121 -2.17 10.64 -2.35
CA MET A 121 -2.50 9.38 -3.00
C MET A 121 -3.92 9.37 -3.58
N GLU A 122 -4.93 9.78 -2.80
CA GLU A 122 -6.32 9.93 -3.25
C GLU A 122 -6.40 10.80 -4.52
N LEU A 123 -5.79 11.99 -4.47
CA LEU A 123 -5.77 12.92 -5.61
C LEU A 123 -5.06 12.33 -6.84
N ILE A 124 -3.93 11.62 -6.65
CA ILE A 124 -3.23 10.94 -7.74
C ILE A 124 -4.13 9.87 -8.36
N MET A 125 -4.82 9.06 -7.55
CA MET A 125 -5.69 8.00 -8.06
C MET A 125 -6.88 8.56 -8.86
N GLU A 126 -7.43 9.71 -8.44
CA GLU A 126 -8.46 10.44 -9.19
C GLU A 126 -7.93 11.00 -10.51
N THR A 127 -6.72 11.56 -10.51
CA THR A 127 -6.14 12.26 -11.67
C THR A 127 -5.65 11.29 -12.74
N VAL A 128 -5.01 10.18 -12.34
CA VAL A 128 -4.46 9.17 -13.28
C VAL A 128 -5.55 8.21 -13.79
N GLY A 129 -6.80 8.40 -13.35
CA GLY A 129 -7.99 7.66 -13.82
C GLY A 129 -8.93 8.44 -14.74
N ALA A 130 -8.64 9.70 -15.03
CA ALA A 130 -9.32 10.53 -16.05
C ALA A 130 -8.62 10.42 -17.41
#